data_AF-A0A0M2F6X5-F1
#
_entry.id   AF-A0A0M2F6X5-F1
#
_cell.length_a   1.000
_cell.length_b   1.000
_cell.length_c   1.000
_cell.angle_alpha   90.00
_cell.angle_beta   90.00
_cell.angle_gamma   90.00
#
_symmetry.space_group_name_H-M   'P 1'
#
loop_
_entity.id
_entity.type
_entity.pdbx_description
1 polymer ?
#
loop_
_entity_poly.entity_id
_entity_poly.type
_entity_poly.pdbx_seq_one_letter_code
_entity_poly.pdbx_strand_id
1 'polypeptide(L)'
;MKTINNSYPLLRPRHMRAAVLTAVVLLAGCGWNKPINDVRMQRFDQPGLQPIAVQPSSVSVPLLVAPNGRGFLPESLKQLNIMLKDQGRLSAQRLTLIPHSTSGEQMAGRLATVLKNAGANPQNVKQMRRSTASGQNGDLEVISEALVVKTTRCTINDPNQLMVKPYEAIGSLGCATQNNLAMMVAEPRDLIQAKALDSADGVAAVNSIERYHKDEVKELIDINFEED
;
A
#
# COMPACT_ATOMS: atom_id res chain seq x y z
N MET A 1 -42.23 83.82 6.01
CA MET A 1 -41.83 82.87 4.93
C MET A 1 -40.41 83.22 4.53
N LYS A 2 -39.41 82.45 4.97
CA LYS A 2 -37.97 82.73 4.73
C LYS A 2 -37.34 81.42 4.25
N THR A 3 -36.97 81.39 2.97
CA THR A 3 -36.31 80.27 2.30
C THR A 3 -34.83 80.24 2.70
N ILE A 4 -34.35 79.08 3.16
CA ILE A 4 -32.93 78.83 3.42
C ILE A 4 -32.33 78.19 2.17
N ASN A 5 -31.39 78.88 1.55
CA ASN A 5 -30.69 78.46 0.34
C ASN A 5 -29.47 77.61 0.73
N ASN A 6 -29.41 76.35 0.29
CA ASN A 6 -28.36 75.40 0.65
C ASN A 6 -27.20 75.52 -0.34
N SER A 7 -26.01 75.91 0.14
CA SER A 7 -24.81 76.09 -0.69
C SER A 7 -23.87 74.90 -0.51
N TYR A 8 -23.72 74.05 -1.52
CA TYR A 8 -22.71 72.99 -1.54
C TYR A 8 -21.35 73.55 -1.98
N PRO A 9 -20.23 73.24 -1.30
CA PRO A 9 -18.91 73.64 -1.77
C PRO A 9 -18.43 72.75 -2.92
N LEU A 10 -18.04 73.39 -4.02
CA LEU A 10 -17.39 72.77 -5.18
C LEU A 10 -16.00 72.25 -4.80
N LEU A 11 -15.84 70.92 -4.70
CA LEU A 11 -14.53 70.28 -4.55
C LEU A 11 -13.69 70.43 -5.83
N ARG A 12 -12.46 70.94 -5.66
CA ARG A 12 -11.47 71.16 -6.73
C ARG A 12 -11.08 69.87 -7.48
N PRO A 13 -10.86 69.93 -8.81
CA PRO A 13 -10.60 68.77 -9.67
C PRO A 13 -9.27 68.03 -9.39
N ARG A 14 -8.32 68.66 -8.68
CA ARG A 14 -7.03 68.03 -8.32
C ARG A 14 -7.17 66.95 -7.23
N HIS A 15 -8.08 67.13 -6.27
CA HIS A 15 -8.30 66.16 -5.20
C HIS A 15 -9.08 64.94 -5.69
N MET A 16 -9.97 65.14 -6.67
CA MET A 16 -10.74 64.05 -7.28
C MET A 16 -9.84 63.10 -8.09
N ARG A 17 -8.83 63.62 -8.81
CA ARG A 17 -7.85 62.79 -9.54
C ARG A 17 -6.94 61.98 -8.62
N ALA A 18 -6.49 62.57 -7.50
CA ALA A 18 -5.67 61.86 -6.52
C ALA A 18 -6.47 60.74 -5.85
N ALA A 19 -7.72 61.02 -5.43
CA ALA A 19 -8.60 60.04 -4.81
C ALA A 19 -8.88 58.83 -5.73
N VAL A 20 -9.13 59.08 -7.02
CA VAL A 20 -9.36 58.02 -8.02
C VAL A 20 -8.11 57.15 -8.21
N LEU A 21 -6.91 57.75 -8.28
CA LEU A 21 -5.66 57.00 -8.41
C LEU A 21 -5.39 56.10 -7.19
N THR A 22 -5.58 56.62 -5.97
CA THR A 22 -5.47 55.79 -4.74
C THR A 22 -6.53 54.69 -4.69
N ALA A 23 -7.76 54.95 -5.13
CA ALA A 23 -8.81 53.95 -5.16
C ALA A 23 -8.51 52.82 -6.16
N VAL A 24 -7.95 53.14 -7.33
CA VAL A 24 -7.53 52.15 -8.33
C VAL A 24 -6.36 51.30 -7.81
N VAL A 25 -5.39 51.90 -7.12
CA VAL A 25 -4.26 51.16 -6.52
C VAL A 25 -4.73 50.24 -5.37
N LEU A 26 -5.66 50.69 -4.53
CA LEU A 26 -6.22 49.87 -3.44
C LEU A 26 -7.09 48.72 -3.98
N LEU A 27 -7.83 48.92 -5.07
CA LEU A 27 -8.65 47.87 -5.69
C LEU A 27 -7.80 46.83 -6.47
N ALA A 28 -6.65 47.23 -7.03
CA ALA A 28 -5.75 46.30 -7.73
C ALA A 28 -4.96 45.39 -6.78
N GLY A 29 -4.79 45.77 -5.50
CA GLY A 29 -4.05 44.97 -4.50
C GLY A 29 -4.77 43.71 -4.02
N CYS A 30 -6.10 43.66 -4.10
CA CYS A 30 -6.90 42.53 -3.58
C CYS A 30 -7.09 41.38 -4.58
N GLY A 31 -6.63 41.52 -5.83
CA GLY A 31 -6.76 40.48 -6.88
C GLY A 31 -5.49 39.63 -7.11
N TRP A 32 -4.37 39.96 -6.46
CA TRP A 32 -3.07 39.31 -6.70
C TRP A 32 -2.79 38.12 -5.78
N ASN A 33 -3.72 37.73 -4.91
CA ASN A 33 -3.62 36.47 -4.17
C ASN A 33 -4.09 35.32 -5.06
N LYS A 34 -3.33 35.00 -6.12
CA LYS A 34 -3.34 33.62 -6.59
C LYS A 34 -2.88 32.80 -5.38
N PRO A 35 -3.69 31.85 -4.86
CA PRO A 35 -3.23 31.04 -3.75
C PRO A 35 -1.92 30.41 -4.20
N ILE A 36 -0.91 30.45 -3.34
CA ILE A 36 0.42 29.89 -3.62
C ILE A 36 0.32 28.45 -4.17
N ASN A 37 -0.74 27.74 -3.83
CA ASN A 37 -1.10 26.42 -4.37
C ASN A 37 -1.36 26.43 -5.87
N ASP A 38 -2.07 27.40 -6.44
CA ASP A 38 -2.34 27.45 -7.88
C ASP A 38 -1.05 27.65 -8.68
N VAL A 39 -0.15 28.50 -8.18
CA VAL A 39 1.17 28.72 -8.80
C VAL A 39 2.04 27.47 -8.69
N ARG A 40 1.96 26.73 -7.58
CA ARG A 40 2.66 25.45 -7.40
C ARG A 40 2.11 24.37 -8.33
N MET A 41 0.79 24.23 -8.42
CA MET A 41 0.14 23.27 -9.32
C MET A 41 0.49 23.58 -10.78
N GLN A 42 0.49 24.84 -11.17
CA GLN A 42 0.80 25.25 -12.55
C GLN A 42 2.29 25.10 -12.92
N ARG A 43 3.20 25.23 -11.94
CA ARG A 43 4.65 25.10 -12.17
C ARG A 43 5.13 23.65 -12.07
N PHE A 44 4.48 22.84 -11.24
CA PHE A 44 4.92 21.48 -10.95
C PHE A 44 4.00 20.39 -11.50
N ASP A 45 2.91 20.73 -12.20
CA ASP A 45 1.87 19.89 -12.81
C ASP A 45 2.20 18.39 -12.82
N GLN A 46 2.05 17.75 -11.65
CA GLN A 46 2.40 16.35 -11.48
C GLN A 46 1.20 15.52 -11.88
N PRO A 47 1.36 14.54 -12.78
CA PRO A 47 0.28 13.61 -13.06
C PRO A 47 -0.14 12.94 -11.76
N GLY A 48 -1.45 12.91 -11.50
CA GLY A 48 -2.01 12.23 -10.34
C GLY A 48 -1.54 10.78 -10.31
N LEU A 49 -1.05 10.33 -9.15
CA LEU A 49 -0.73 8.93 -8.94
C LEU A 49 -2.00 8.08 -9.16
N GLN A 50 -1.85 6.98 -9.88
CA GLN A 50 -2.94 6.02 -10.04
C GLN A 50 -3.33 5.48 -8.65
N PRO A 51 -4.61 5.57 -8.26
CA PRO A 51 -5.03 5.11 -6.95
C PRO A 51 -4.83 3.61 -6.82
N ILE A 52 -4.27 3.18 -5.70
CA ILE A 52 -4.11 1.77 -5.39
C ILE A 52 -5.44 1.23 -4.89
N ALA A 53 -5.98 0.22 -5.57
CA ALA A 53 -7.24 -0.39 -5.21
C ALA A 53 -7.06 -1.50 -4.17
N VAL A 54 -7.88 -1.45 -3.11
CA VAL A 54 -8.06 -2.54 -2.15
C VAL A 54 -9.36 -3.26 -2.50
N GLN A 55 -9.28 -4.53 -2.87
CA GLN A 55 -10.43 -5.28 -3.36
C GLN A 55 -10.60 -6.60 -2.61
N PRO A 56 -11.84 -7.05 -2.35
CA PRO A 56 -12.10 -8.41 -1.90
C PRO A 56 -11.59 -9.41 -2.92
N SER A 57 -10.86 -10.42 -2.45
CA SER A 57 -10.39 -11.54 -3.25
C SER A 57 -10.88 -12.84 -2.62
N SER A 58 -11.27 -13.78 -3.47
CA SER A 58 -11.66 -15.14 -3.09
C SER A 58 -10.97 -16.12 -4.03
N VAL A 59 -10.05 -16.91 -3.49
CA VAL A 59 -9.26 -17.90 -4.26
C VAL A 59 -9.45 -19.27 -3.64
N SER A 60 -9.62 -20.30 -4.47
CA SER A 60 -9.70 -21.69 -4.00
C SER A 60 -8.57 -22.53 -4.58
N VAL A 61 -8.08 -23.48 -3.77
CA VAL A 61 -7.10 -24.48 -4.17
C VAL A 61 -7.62 -25.87 -3.79
N PRO A 62 -7.67 -26.81 -4.76
CA PRO A 62 -7.95 -28.21 -4.47
C PRO A 62 -6.71 -28.91 -3.92
N LEU A 63 -6.89 -29.68 -2.85
CA LEU A 63 -5.85 -30.46 -2.20
C LEU A 63 -6.13 -31.95 -2.37
N LEU A 64 -5.09 -32.68 -2.75
CA LEU A 64 -5.11 -34.14 -2.87
C LEU A 64 -4.38 -34.76 -1.67
N VAL A 65 -4.98 -35.77 -1.07
CA VAL A 65 -4.38 -36.56 0.01
C VAL A 65 -3.37 -37.52 -0.59
N ALA A 66 -2.19 -37.62 0.04
CA ALA A 66 -1.14 -38.52 -0.39
C ALA A 66 -1.61 -39.99 -0.30
N PRO A 67 -1.14 -40.90 -1.18
CA PRO A 67 -1.55 -42.30 -1.18
C PRO A 67 -1.29 -43.03 0.14
N ASN A 68 -0.34 -42.55 0.95
CA ASN A 68 -0.04 -43.09 2.27
C ASN A 68 -1.04 -42.66 3.37
N GLY A 69 -1.99 -41.78 3.06
CA GLY A 69 -3.00 -41.27 3.98
C GLY A 69 -2.47 -40.37 5.11
N ARG A 70 -1.19 -39.97 5.08
CA ARG A 70 -0.53 -39.25 6.19
C ARG A 70 -0.47 -37.74 6.02
N GLY A 71 -0.81 -37.22 4.85
CA GLY A 71 -0.77 -35.79 4.54
C GLY A 71 -1.27 -35.49 3.13
N PHE A 72 -0.98 -34.30 2.63
CA PHE A 72 -1.31 -33.90 1.25
C PHE A 72 -0.13 -34.12 0.30
N LEU A 73 -0.40 -34.11 -1.00
CA LEU A 73 0.65 -34.11 -2.01
C LEU A 73 1.54 -32.86 -1.85
N PRO A 74 2.87 -32.95 -2.09
CA PRO A 74 3.77 -31.81 -2.00
C PRO A 74 3.35 -30.63 -2.87
N GLU A 75 2.85 -30.90 -4.08
CA GLU A 75 2.38 -29.87 -5.00
C GLU A 75 1.11 -29.15 -4.48
N SER A 76 0.15 -29.89 -3.92
CA SER A 76 -1.02 -29.31 -3.27
C SER A 76 -0.64 -28.38 -2.09
N LEU A 77 0.34 -28.79 -1.28
CA LEU A 77 0.85 -27.95 -0.18
C LEU A 77 1.57 -26.69 -0.67
N LYS A 78 2.34 -26.81 -1.75
CA LYS A 78 3.02 -25.68 -2.38
C LYS A 78 2.00 -24.65 -2.89
N GLN A 79 0.97 -25.12 -3.61
CA GLN A 79 -0.11 -24.26 -4.11
C GLN A 79 -0.90 -23.60 -2.99
N LEU A 80 -1.20 -24.35 -1.93
CA LEU A 80 -1.83 -23.80 -0.73
C LEU A 80 -0.97 -22.69 -0.11
N ASN A 81 0.32 -22.91 0.06
CA ASN A 81 1.23 -21.92 0.62
C ASN A 81 1.34 -20.65 -0.24
N ILE A 82 1.35 -20.79 -1.57
CA ILE A 82 1.34 -19.65 -2.49
C ILE A 82 0.03 -18.87 -2.31
N MET A 83 -1.12 -19.54 -2.36
CA MET A 83 -2.43 -18.90 -2.18
C MET A 83 -2.52 -18.17 -0.83
N LEU A 84 -2.13 -18.80 0.27
CA LEU A 84 -2.18 -18.19 1.60
C LEU A 84 -1.25 -16.97 1.71
N LYS A 85 -0.08 -16.99 1.05
CA LYS A 85 0.85 -15.84 1.04
C LYS A 85 0.31 -14.69 0.18
N ASP A 86 -0.23 -14.99 -0.99
CA ASP A 86 -0.76 -13.99 -1.92
C ASP A 86 -2.01 -13.30 -1.37
N GLN A 87 -2.78 -13.98 -0.51
CA GLN A 87 -3.93 -13.43 0.21
C GLN A 87 -3.54 -12.61 1.46
N GLY A 88 -2.24 -12.46 1.75
CA GLY A 88 -1.74 -11.63 2.84
C GLY A 88 -1.62 -12.37 4.18
N ARG A 89 -1.99 -11.72 5.30
CA ARG A 89 -1.83 -12.30 6.64
C ARG A 89 -2.88 -13.36 6.92
N LEU A 90 -2.43 -14.50 7.43
CA LEU A 90 -3.31 -15.61 7.78
C LEU A 90 -4.40 -15.23 8.81
N SER A 91 -4.11 -14.30 9.72
CA SER A 91 -5.06 -13.80 10.72
C SER A 91 -6.21 -12.99 10.14
N ALA A 92 -6.02 -12.37 8.97
CA ALA A 92 -7.02 -11.56 8.28
C ALA A 92 -7.81 -12.32 7.21
N GLN A 93 -7.42 -13.57 6.93
CA GLN A 93 -8.10 -14.42 5.97
C GLN A 93 -9.30 -15.12 6.61
N ARG A 94 -10.38 -15.26 5.84
CA ARG A 94 -11.48 -16.19 6.12
C ARG A 94 -11.27 -17.44 5.29
N LEU A 95 -11.04 -18.54 6.00
CA LEU A 95 -10.69 -19.83 5.41
C LEU A 95 -11.88 -20.77 5.51
N THR A 96 -12.33 -21.28 4.37
CA THR A 96 -13.38 -22.29 4.29
C THR A 96 -12.79 -23.58 3.74
N LEU A 97 -12.90 -24.66 4.52
CA LEU A 97 -12.42 -25.99 4.18
C LEU A 97 -13.62 -26.86 3.80
N ILE A 98 -13.68 -27.30 2.55
CA ILE A 98 -14.77 -28.10 1.99
C ILE A 98 -14.24 -29.48 1.62
N PRO A 99 -14.46 -30.51 2.46
CA PRO A 99 -14.02 -31.85 2.13
C PRO A 99 -14.93 -32.48 1.08
N HIS A 100 -14.34 -33.21 0.14
CA HIS A 100 -15.03 -33.94 -0.94
C HIS A 100 -14.89 -35.46 -0.81
N SER A 101 -13.93 -35.93 0.00
CA SER A 101 -13.72 -37.36 0.31
C SER A 101 -13.65 -37.63 1.81
N THR A 102 -13.70 -38.91 2.20
CA THR A 102 -13.55 -39.35 3.60
C THR A 102 -12.17 -39.03 4.15
N SER A 103 -11.12 -39.22 3.34
CA SER A 103 -9.75 -38.84 3.68
C SER A 103 -9.61 -37.32 3.80
N GLY A 104 -10.23 -36.56 2.89
CA GLY A 104 -10.28 -35.10 2.93
C GLY A 104 -10.96 -34.55 4.19
N GLU A 105 -12.04 -35.18 4.66
CA GLU A 105 -12.74 -34.80 5.89
C GLU A 105 -11.87 -34.96 7.14
N GLN A 106 -11.14 -36.07 7.24
CA GLN A 106 -10.16 -36.29 8.31
C GLN A 106 -9.01 -35.27 8.25
N MET A 107 -8.49 -34.99 7.04
CA MET A 107 -7.40 -34.04 6.86
C MET A 107 -7.84 -32.58 7.05
N ALA A 108 -9.09 -32.24 6.78
CA ALA A 108 -9.63 -30.91 7.00
C ALA A 108 -9.55 -30.49 8.48
N GLY A 109 -9.89 -31.41 9.40
CA GLY A 109 -9.78 -31.13 10.84
C GLY A 109 -8.34 -30.90 11.30
N ARG A 110 -7.40 -31.69 10.76
CA ARG A 110 -5.95 -31.50 11.02
C ARG A 110 -5.45 -30.18 10.44
N LEU A 111 -5.80 -29.89 9.19
CA LEU A 111 -5.38 -28.67 8.51
C LEU A 111 -5.93 -27.43 9.23
N ALA A 112 -7.20 -27.45 9.66
CA ALA A 112 -7.79 -26.37 10.44
C ALA A 112 -7.02 -26.12 11.74
N THR A 113 -6.55 -27.18 12.40
CA THR A 113 -5.73 -27.07 13.62
C THR A 113 -4.36 -26.46 13.31
N VAL A 114 -3.69 -26.92 12.25
CA VAL A 114 -2.40 -26.38 11.80
C VAL A 114 -2.51 -24.91 11.42
N LEU A 115 -3.56 -24.51 10.67
CA LEU A 115 -3.79 -23.12 10.27
C LEU A 115 -4.00 -22.22 11.49
N LYS A 116 -4.79 -22.67 12.48
CA LYS A 116 -4.98 -21.93 13.75
C LYS A 116 -3.65 -21.76 14.50
N ASN A 117 -2.86 -22.84 14.61
CA ASN A 117 -1.55 -22.79 15.26
C ASN A 117 -0.54 -21.93 14.49
N ALA A 118 -0.68 -21.82 13.17
CA ALA A 118 0.12 -20.96 12.31
C ALA A 118 -0.31 -19.48 12.34
N GLY A 119 -1.37 -19.13 13.09
CA GLY A 119 -1.82 -17.74 13.29
C GLY A 119 -3.12 -17.36 12.56
N ALA A 120 -3.84 -18.31 11.96
CA ALA A 120 -5.20 -18.04 11.47
C ALA A 120 -6.13 -17.70 12.63
N ASN A 121 -7.02 -16.72 12.45
CA ASN A 121 -8.02 -16.41 13.46
C ASN A 121 -8.99 -17.60 13.60
N PRO A 122 -9.11 -18.23 14.79
CA PRO A 122 -9.95 -19.42 14.96
C PRO A 122 -11.42 -19.23 14.56
N GLN A 123 -11.95 -18.00 14.67
CA GLN A 123 -13.33 -17.66 14.29
C GLN A 123 -13.52 -17.60 12.77
N ASN A 124 -12.44 -17.40 12.03
CA ASN A 124 -12.45 -17.25 10.57
C ASN A 124 -12.08 -18.55 9.84
N VAL A 125 -11.74 -19.63 10.56
CA VAL A 125 -11.46 -20.95 9.99
C VAL A 125 -12.71 -21.83 10.12
N LYS A 126 -13.42 -22.03 9.01
CA LYS A 126 -14.66 -22.81 8.96
C LYS A 126 -14.44 -24.11 8.19
N GLN A 127 -14.78 -25.22 8.83
CA GLN A 127 -14.87 -26.52 8.16
C GLN A 127 -16.33 -26.80 7.81
N MET A 128 -16.60 -27.05 6.54
CA MET A 128 -17.92 -27.47 6.07
C MET A 128 -18.08 -28.98 6.22
N ARG A 129 -19.34 -29.45 6.19
CA ARG A 129 -19.62 -30.87 6.05
C ARG A 129 -19.14 -31.36 4.68
N ARG A 130 -18.82 -32.65 4.59
CA ARG A 130 -18.42 -33.27 3.32
C ARG A 130 -19.46 -33.01 2.23
N SER A 131 -19.02 -32.43 1.13
CA SER A 131 -19.82 -32.23 -0.07
C SER A 131 -19.68 -33.46 -0.96
N THR A 132 -20.79 -33.97 -1.47
CA THR A 132 -20.83 -35.08 -2.43
C THR A 132 -21.18 -34.59 -3.85
N ALA A 133 -21.04 -33.29 -4.10
CA ALA A 133 -21.32 -32.72 -5.42
C ALA A 133 -20.35 -33.29 -6.46
N SER A 134 -20.90 -33.81 -7.57
CA SER A 134 -20.10 -34.38 -8.66
C SER A 134 -19.34 -33.30 -9.44
N GLY A 135 -18.08 -33.55 -9.80
CA GLY A 135 -17.24 -32.63 -10.58
C GLY A 135 -16.20 -31.84 -9.78
N GLN A 136 -16.03 -32.15 -8.49
CA GLN A 136 -15.01 -31.53 -7.63
C GLN A 136 -13.65 -32.22 -7.82
N ASN A 137 -12.62 -31.42 -8.10
CA ASN A 137 -11.24 -31.91 -8.20
C ASN A 137 -10.60 -31.90 -6.81
N GLY A 138 -10.04 -33.03 -6.38
CA GLY A 138 -9.33 -33.14 -5.10
C GLY A 138 -10.18 -33.70 -3.94
N ASP A 139 -9.49 -34.04 -2.85
CA ASP A 139 -10.08 -34.59 -1.63
C ASP A 139 -10.61 -33.49 -0.69
N LEU A 140 -9.99 -32.32 -0.72
CA LEU A 140 -10.32 -31.17 0.11
C LEU A 140 -10.11 -29.87 -0.67
N GLU A 141 -11.13 -29.03 -0.75
CA GLU A 141 -10.99 -27.67 -1.27
C GLU A 141 -10.77 -26.68 -0.12
N VAL A 142 -9.82 -25.76 -0.29
CA VAL A 142 -9.59 -24.65 0.63
C VAL A 142 -9.86 -23.35 -0.09
N ILE A 143 -10.81 -22.57 0.42
CA ILE A 143 -11.14 -21.24 -0.06
C ILE A 143 -10.59 -20.22 0.92
N SER A 144 -9.84 -19.24 0.42
CA SER A 144 -9.37 -18.09 1.19
C SER A 144 -10.01 -16.81 0.68
N GLU A 145 -10.65 -16.08 1.58
CA GLU A 145 -11.25 -14.77 1.33
C GLU A 145 -10.53 -13.70 2.15
N ALA A 146 -10.03 -12.65 1.50
CA ALA A 146 -9.37 -11.51 2.16
C ALA A 146 -9.47 -10.22 1.33
N LEU A 147 -9.16 -9.09 1.96
CA LEU A 147 -8.91 -7.83 1.24
C LEU A 147 -7.46 -7.85 0.76
N VAL A 148 -7.25 -7.78 -0.56
CA VAL A 148 -5.93 -7.83 -1.17
C VAL A 148 -5.61 -6.50 -1.83
N VAL A 149 -4.36 -6.07 -1.68
CA VAL A 149 -3.79 -4.90 -2.36
C VAL A 149 -2.84 -5.39 -3.44
N LYS A 150 -3.02 -4.89 -4.67
CA LYS A 150 -2.01 -5.02 -5.71
C LYS A 150 -1.15 -3.77 -5.72
N THR A 151 0.04 -3.86 -5.13
CA THR A 151 1.01 -2.76 -5.14
C THR A 151 1.85 -2.78 -6.41
N THR A 152 2.23 -1.61 -6.88
CA THR A 152 3.20 -1.45 -7.97
C THR A 152 4.57 -1.19 -7.37
N ARG A 153 5.64 -1.71 -7.95
CA ARG A 153 7.00 -1.38 -7.50
C ARG A 153 7.26 0.11 -7.70
N CYS A 154 7.64 0.81 -6.64
CA CYS A 154 8.09 2.19 -6.75
C CYS A 154 9.52 2.21 -7.30
N THR A 155 9.72 2.88 -8.43
CA THR A 155 11.02 2.99 -9.11
C THR A 155 11.36 4.45 -9.38
N ILE A 156 12.64 4.73 -9.54
CA ILE A 156 13.13 6.01 -10.06
C ILE A 156 12.74 6.09 -11.54
N ASN A 157 12.26 7.25 -11.98
CA ASN A 157 11.78 7.46 -13.34
C ASN A 157 12.94 7.56 -14.35
N ASP A 158 13.98 8.34 -14.01
CA ASP A 158 15.22 8.45 -14.80
C ASP A 158 16.46 8.51 -13.89
N PRO A 159 17.20 7.39 -13.72
CA PRO A 159 18.41 7.35 -12.90
C PRO A 159 19.54 8.26 -13.40
N ASN A 160 19.60 8.56 -14.70
CA ASN A 160 20.71 9.31 -15.30
C ASN A 160 20.63 10.81 -15.02
N GLN A 161 19.44 11.29 -14.64
CA GLN A 161 19.20 12.71 -14.37
C GLN A 161 19.23 13.07 -12.88
N LEU A 162 19.55 12.11 -12.00
CA LEU A 162 19.55 12.35 -10.54
C LEU A 162 20.44 13.52 -10.12
N MET A 163 21.59 13.72 -10.79
CA MET A 163 22.55 14.79 -10.47
C MET A 163 22.19 16.15 -11.08
N VAL A 164 21.41 16.17 -12.16
CA VAL A 164 21.12 17.39 -12.94
C VAL A 164 19.71 17.91 -12.62
N LYS A 165 18.74 17.01 -12.51
CA LYS A 165 17.33 17.30 -12.27
C LYS A 165 16.70 16.27 -11.32
N PRO A 166 17.09 16.27 -10.04
CA PRO A 166 16.68 15.24 -9.08
C PRO A 166 15.16 15.08 -8.97
N TYR A 167 14.40 16.18 -9.05
CA TYR A 167 12.95 16.15 -8.92
C TYR A 167 12.24 15.46 -10.09
N GLU A 168 12.69 15.72 -11.33
CA GLU A 168 12.15 15.06 -12.53
C GLU A 168 12.62 13.60 -12.61
N ALA A 169 13.87 13.35 -12.20
CA ALA A 169 14.51 12.04 -12.20
C ALA A 169 13.85 11.04 -11.24
N ILE A 170 13.51 11.46 -10.02
CA ILE A 170 12.84 10.60 -9.03
C ILE A 170 11.41 10.25 -9.47
N GLY A 171 10.75 11.16 -10.19
CA GLY A 171 9.35 11.00 -10.58
C GLY A 171 8.37 11.39 -9.47
N SER A 172 7.17 10.81 -9.51
CA SER A 172 6.09 11.15 -8.57
C SER A 172 6.41 10.69 -7.14
N LEU A 173 6.59 11.67 -6.25
CA LEU A 173 6.76 11.41 -4.83
C LEU A 173 5.45 10.87 -4.24
N GLY A 174 5.57 9.99 -3.25
CA GLY A 174 4.42 9.44 -2.54
C GLY A 174 3.95 8.06 -3.01
N CYS A 175 4.53 7.46 -4.06
CA CYS A 175 4.27 6.06 -4.41
C CYS A 175 4.46 5.12 -3.19
N ALA A 176 5.57 5.30 -2.47
CA ALA A 176 5.86 4.50 -1.27
C ALA A 176 4.80 4.72 -0.18
N THR A 177 4.42 5.98 0.06
CA THR A 177 3.38 6.33 1.03
C THR A 177 2.03 5.74 0.66
N GLN A 178 1.64 5.82 -0.61
CA GLN A 178 0.38 5.25 -1.09
C GLN A 178 0.38 3.73 -1.00
N ASN A 179 1.47 3.05 -1.40
CA ASN A 179 1.61 1.61 -1.25
C ASN A 179 1.51 1.18 0.21
N ASN A 180 2.24 1.85 1.10
CA ASN A 180 2.22 1.54 2.53
C ASN A 180 0.83 1.78 3.12
N LEU A 181 0.17 2.88 2.76
CA LEU A 181 -1.18 3.18 3.22
C LEU A 181 -2.19 2.16 2.69
N ALA A 182 -2.10 1.76 1.43
CA ALA A 182 -2.98 0.75 0.86
C ALA A 182 -2.82 -0.60 1.58
N MET A 183 -1.58 -1.00 1.88
CA MET A 183 -1.31 -2.19 2.69
C MET A 183 -1.92 -2.09 4.10
N MET A 184 -1.81 -0.93 4.75
CA MET A 184 -2.45 -0.66 6.05
C MET A 184 -3.98 -0.62 5.98
N VAL A 185 -4.57 -0.24 4.85
CA VAL A 185 -6.03 -0.23 4.66
C VAL A 185 -6.57 -1.64 4.42
N ALA A 186 -5.81 -2.51 3.73
CA ALA A 186 -6.17 -3.92 3.61
C ALA A 186 -6.14 -4.67 4.95
N GLU A 187 -5.28 -4.25 5.87
CA GLU A 187 -5.22 -4.74 7.25
C GLU A 187 -5.38 -3.58 8.23
N PRO A 188 -6.62 -3.19 8.59
CA PRO A 188 -6.87 -2.00 9.40
C PRO A 188 -6.17 -1.99 10.77
N ARG A 189 -5.76 -3.15 11.29
CA ARG A 189 -4.97 -3.25 12.52
C ARG A 189 -3.60 -2.57 12.37
N ASP A 190 -3.04 -2.57 11.17
CA ASP A 190 -1.74 -1.97 10.87
C ASP A 190 -1.78 -0.43 10.93
N LEU A 191 -2.98 0.20 10.86
CA LEU A 191 -3.16 1.63 11.12
C LEU A 191 -3.08 1.99 12.62
N ILE A 192 -3.38 1.03 13.50
CA ILE A 192 -3.42 1.25 14.96
C ILE A 192 -2.09 0.83 15.59
N GLN A 193 -1.47 -0.24 15.07
CA GLN A 193 -0.23 -0.79 15.60
C GLN A 193 0.70 -1.18 14.45
N ALA A 194 1.97 -0.75 14.55
CA ALA A 194 2.99 -1.13 13.58
C ALA A 194 3.18 -2.67 13.54
N LYS A 195 3.35 -3.19 12.34
CA LYS A 195 3.63 -4.61 12.09
C LYS A 195 4.99 -4.98 12.69
N ALA A 196 5.03 -6.05 13.50
CA ALA A 196 6.29 -6.66 13.91
C ALA A 196 7.01 -7.22 12.67
N LEU A 197 8.30 -6.93 12.55
CA LEU A 197 9.13 -7.49 11.48
C LEU A 197 9.12 -9.02 11.59
N ASP A 198 8.99 -9.69 10.45
CA ASP A 198 9.13 -11.15 10.41
C ASP A 198 10.58 -11.51 10.78
N SER A 199 10.78 -12.74 11.25
CA SER A 199 12.05 -13.31 11.70
C SER A 199 13.20 -13.26 10.67
N ALA A 200 12.93 -12.84 9.43
CA ALA A 200 13.93 -12.73 8.37
C ALA A 200 14.83 -11.49 8.46
N ASP A 201 14.35 -10.35 8.98
CA ASP A 201 15.16 -9.11 9.02
C ASP A 201 15.89 -8.91 10.35
N GLY A 202 15.29 -9.34 11.47
CA GLY A 202 15.93 -9.22 12.78
C GLY A 202 17.21 -10.04 12.87
N VAL A 203 17.19 -11.27 12.37
CA VAL A 203 18.38 -12.14 12.35
C VAL A 203 19.43 -11.62 11.36
N ALA A 204 19.04 -11.10 10.20
CA ALA A 204 19.99 -10.53 9.25
C ALA A 204 20.67 -9.26 9.78
N ALA A 205 19.92 -8.40 10.48
CA ALA A 205 20.43 -7.19 11.14
C ALA A 205 21.27 -7.50 12.38
N VAL A 206 20.89 -8.51 13.18
CA VAL A 206 21.72 -9.00 14.29
C VAL A 206 23.00 -9.64 13.75
N ASN A 207 22.91 -10.44 12.70
CA ASN A 207 24.07 -11.07 12.08
C ASN A 207 24.99 -10.06 11.38
N SER A 208 24.49 -8.92 10.88
CA SER A 208 25.38 -7.86 10.35
C SER A 208 26.15 -7.16 11.47
N ILE A 209 25.52 -6.92 12.62
CA ILE A 209 26.17 -6.39 13.82
C ILE A 209 27.19 -7.40 14.36
N GLU A 210 26.83 -8.69 14.44
CA GLU A 210 27.72 -9.74 14.92
C GLU A 210 28.95 -9.93 14.01
N ARG A 211 28.77 -9.88 12.69
CA ARG A 211 29.89 -9.90 11.73
C ARG A 211 30.82 -8.70 11.89
N TYR A 212 30.28 -7.51 12.15
CA TYR A 212 31.08 -6.32 12.43
C TYR A 212 31.89 -6.48 13.73
N HIS A 213 31.26 -7.00 14.80
CA HIS A 213 31.96 -7.23 16.07
C HIS A 213 33.02 -8.34 16.02
N LYS A 214 32.85 -9.31 15.13
CA LYS A 214 33.79 -10.44 14.96
C LYS A 214 34.84 -10.21 13.87
N ASP A 215 34.87 -9.02 13.25
CA ASP A 215 35.74 -8.72 12.10
C ASP A 215 35.56 -9.69 10.92
N GLU A 216 34.37 -10.32 10.81
CA GLU A 216 33.98 -11.18 9.70
C GLU A 216 33.30 -10.37 8.58
N VAL A 217 33.80 -9.15 8.33
CA VAL A 217 33.38 -8.37 7.16
C VAL A 217 34.03 -8.96 5.91
N LYS A 218 33.22 -9.25 4.89
CA LYS A 218 33.77 -9.56 3.56
C LYS A 218 34.58 -8.34 3.11
N GLU A 219 35.85 -8.55 2.78
CA GLU A 219 36.63 -7.56 2.07
C GLU A 219 35.86 -7.11 0.83
N LEU A 220 35.73 -5.80 0.69
CA LEU A 220 35.27 -5.20 -0.55
C LEU A 220 36.22 -5.69 -1.64
N ILE A 221 35.65 -6.11 -2.78
CA ILE A 221 36.43 -6.53 -3.95
C ILE A 221 37.48 -5.45 -4.20
N ASP A 222 38.76 -5.81 -4.06
CA ASP A 222 39.87 -4.91 -4.34
C ASP A 222 39.85 -4.67 -5.86
N ILE A 223 39.26 -3.54 -6.25
CA ILE A 223 39.26 -3.12 -7.65
C ILE A 223 40.69 -2.66 -7.91
N ASN A 224 41.51 -3.56 -8.43
CA ASN A 224 42.86 -3.21 -8.85
C ASN A 224 42.72 -2.29 -10.07
N PHE A 225 43.02 -1.00 -9.89
CA PHE A 225 42.93 0.02 -10.96
C PHE A 225 44.15 0.02 -11.90
N GLU A 226 44.98 -1.03 -11.82
CA GLU A 226 46.17 -1.22 -12.64
C GLU A 226 45.99 -2.44 -13.56
N GLU A 227 45.23 -2.28 -14.64
CA GLU A 227 45.44 -3.03 -15.90
C GLU A 227 44.65 -2.34 -17.04
N ASP A 228 45.42 -1.64 -17.89
CA ASP A 228 45.18 -1.00 -19.20
C ASP A 228 43.76 -0.86 -19.78
#